data_AF-A0A0G4G6X0-F1
#
_entry.id   AF-A0A0G4G6X0-F1
#
_cell.length_a   1.000
_cell.length_b   1.000
_cell.length_c   1.000
_cell.angle_alpha   90.00
_cell.angle_beta   90.00
_cell.angle_gamma   90.00
#
_symmetry.space_group_name_H-M   'P 1'
#
loop_
_entity.id
_entity.type
_entity.pdbx_description
1 polymer ?
#
loop_
_entity_poly.entity_id
_entity_poly.type
_entity_poly.pdbx_seq_one_letter_code
_entity_poly.pdbx_strand_id
1 'polypeptide(L)'
;MAIRYAYEPPKMPTHCDGCGAAYSLDHALNCGVGGLVIRRHNEVVDVLCDLSAKAWGESAVRKEVVIVEPEEEGEEGEKGVRTDMVVRGVWERQKDVSFDVCVTNADAPSYRKQSTASILKSKAKTKKAHHSHVCEDKSIHFTPLCVTVDGVWGREANGFFSRLVEKLRTKAAWADKSYGQV
;
A
#
# COMPACT_ATOMS: atom_id res chain seq x y z
N MET A 1 12.08 -17.87 -5.86
CA MET A 1 13.18 -16.88 -6.01
C MET A 1 13.51 -16.51 -7.46
N ALA A 2 13.24 -17.34 -8.47
CA ALA A 2 13.59 -17.08 -9.88
C ALA A 2 13.11 -15.72 -10.44
N ILE A 3 11.84 -15.38 -10.21
CA ILE A 3 11.18 -14.22 -10.83
C ILE A 3 11.78 -12.87 -10.38
N ARG A 4 12.32 -12.79 -9.15
CA ARG A 4 12.95 -11.56 -8.64
C ARG A 4 14.21 -11.20 -9.44
N TYR A 5 14.83 -12.18 -10.08
CA TYR A 5 16.02 -12.03 -10.90
C TYR A 5 15.71 -12.18 -12.39
N ALA A 6 14.44 -11.95 -12.77
CA ALA A 6 13.95 -12.12 -14.13
C ALA A 6 14.17 -13.54 -14.73
N TYR A 7 14.26 -14.57 -13.89
CA TYR A 7 14.27 -15.95 -14.36
C TYR A 7 12.86 -16.51 -14.44
N GLU A 8 12.58 -17.20 -15.55
CA GLU A 8 11.33 -17.94 -15.73
C GLU A 8 11.32 -19.19 -14.85
N PRO A 9 10.32 -19.36 -13.96
CA PRO A 9 10.16 -20.58 -13.19
C PRO A 9 9.78 -21.75 -14.10
N PRO A 10 10.27 -22.97 -13.82
CA PRO A 10 9.73 -24.16 -14.44
C PRO A 10 8.25 -24.31 -14.04
N LYS A 11 7.37 -24.47 -15.04
CA LYS A 11 5.90 -24.58 -14.91
C LYS A 11 5.16 -23.28 -14.59
N MET A 12 5.39 -22.22 -15.37
CA MET A 12 4.46 -21.09 -15.40
C MET A 12 3.10 -21.54 -15.96
N PRO A 13 1.96 -21.03 -15.45
CA PRO A 13 0.67 -21.24 -16.10
C PRO A 13 0.70 -20.66 -17.52
N THR A 14 -0.17 -21.12 -18.40
CA THR A 14 -0.22 -20.64 -19.79
C THR A 14 -0.96 -19.31 -19.92
N HIS A 15 -1.92 -19.04 -19.02
CA HIS A 15 -2.78 -17.86 -19.04
C HIS A 15 -2.90 -17.25 -17.63
N CYS A 16 -3.09 -15.94 -17.60
CA CYS A 16 -3.30 -15.16 -16.38
C CYS A 16 -4.66 -15.48 -15.77
N ASP A 17 -4.67 -15.75 -14.47
CA ASP A 17 -5.86 -16.06 -13.67
C ASP A 17 -6.81 -14.87 -13.48
N GLY A 18 -6.33 -13.63 -13.71
CA GLY A 18 -7.16 -12.42 -13.62
C GLY A 18 -7.63 -11.90 -14.98
N CYS A 19 -6.70 -11.62 -15.90
CA CYS A 19 -7.05 -10.97 -17.19
C CYS A 19 -7.16 -11.93 -18.38
N GLY A 20 -6.84 -13.22 -18.23
CA GLY A 20 -6.92 -14.22 -19.28
C GLY A 20 -5.86 -14.13 -20.39
N ALA A 21 -4.97 -13.13 -20.37
CA ALA A 21 -3.88 -13.01 -21.35
C ALA A 21 -2.82 -14.12 -21.20
N ALA A 22 -2.03 -14.37 -22.24
CA ALA A 22 -0.90 -15.29 -22.20
C ALA A 22 0.08 -14.89 -21.07
N TYR A 23 0.44 -15.86 -20.24
CA TYR A 23 1.19 -15.61 -19.02
C TYR A 23 2.69 -15.70 -19.27
N SER A 24 3.28 -14.57 -19.63
CA SER A 24 4.74 -14.39 -19.68
C SER A 24 5.27 -13.86 -18.35
N LEU A 25 6.60 -13.91 -18.16
CA LEU A 25 7.25 -13.30 -17.01
C LEU A 25 6.98 -11.79 -16.92
N ASP A 26 7.06 -11.10 -18.06
CA ASP A 26 6.75 -9.66 -18.14
C ASP A 26 5.28 -9.39 -17.79
N HIS A 27 4.36 -10.24 -18.26
CA HIS A 27 2.96 -10.14 -17.87
C HIS A 27 2.77 -10.33 -16.36
N ALA A 28 3.40 -11.35 -15.78
CA ALA A 28 3.32 -11.64 -14.35
C ALA A 28 3.81 -10.47 -13.48
N LEU A 29 4.82 -9.73 -13.96
CA LEU A 29 5.43 -8.58 -13.26
C LEU A 29 4.71 -7.25 -13.49
N ASN A 30 3.75 -7.16 -14.42
CA ASN A 30 3.08 -5.91 -14.76
C ASN A 30 1.55 -5.97 -14.65
N CYS A 31 0.94 -7.16 -14.66
CA CYS A 31 -0.51 -7.29 -14.63
C CYS A 31 -1.08 -6.84 -13.27
N GLY A 32 -2.00 -5.88 -13.31
CA GLY A 32 -2.69 -5.34 -12.13
C GLY A 32 -4.02 -6.03 -11.79
N VAL A 33 -4.50 -6.94 -12.64
CA VAL A 33 -5.77 -7.67 -12.47
C VAL A 33 -5.54 -9.11 -12.01
N GLY A 34 -4.52 -9.75 -12.56
CA GLY A 34 -4.01 -11.06 -12.14
C GLY A 34 -2.50 -11.04 -12.07
N GLY A 35 -1.86 -12.18 -11.77
CA GLY A 35 -0.40 -12.25 -11.69
C GLY A 35 0.19 -11.76 -10.37
N LEU A 36 1.49 -11.44 -10.37
CA LEU A 36 2.26 -11.30 -9.13
C LEU A 36 2.18 -9.91 -8.50
N VAL A 37 1.93 -8.87 -9.29
CA VAL A 37 1.83 -7.50 -8.76
C VAL A 37 0.65 -7.39 -7.81
N ILE A 38 -0.53 -7.88 -8.22
CA ILE A 38 -1.74 -7.83 -7.40
C ILE A 38 -1.64 -8.75 -6.17
N ARG A 39 -1.05 -9.95 -6.31
CA ARG A 39 -0.83 -10.84 -5.16
C ARG A 39 0.11 -10.20 -4.14
N ARG A 40 1.21 -9.60 -4.60
CA ARG A 40 2.15 -8.88 -3.73
C ARG A 40 1.52 -7.66 -3.10
N HIS A 41 0.71 -6.92 -3.84
CA HIS A 41 -0.04 -5.80 -3.31
C HIS A 41 -0.89 -6.26 -2.11
N ASN A 42 -1.69 -7.30 -2.29
CA ASN A 42 -2.57 -7.82 -1.23
C ASN A 42 -1.77 -8.34 -0.03
N GLU A 43 -0.71 -9.11 -0.26
CA GLU A 43 0.18 -9.59 0.81
C GLU A 43 0.82 -8.43 1.58
N VAL A 44 1.30 -7.40 0.88
CA VAL A 44 1.88 -6.21 1.52
C VAL A 44 0.82 -5.48 2.34
N VAL A 45 -0.38 -5.26 1.80
CA VAL A 45 -1.48 -4.60 2.53
C VAL A 45 -1.85 -5.38 3.80
N ASP A 46 -1.95 -6.71 3.70
CA ASP A 46 -2.26 -7.58 4.85
C ASP A 46 -1.21 -7.47 5.95
N VAL A 47 0.07 -7.60 5.59
CA VAL A 47 1.17 -7.48 6.54
C VAL A 47 1.22 -6.09 7.18
N LEU A 48 0.99 -5.03 6.40
CA LEU A 48 0.96 -3.66 6.93
C LEU A 48 -0.24 -3.44 7.86
N CYS A 49 -1.40 -3.99 7.55
CA CYS A 49 -2.57 -3.98 8.44
C CYS A 49 -2.25 -4.67 9.76
N ASP A 50 -1.69 -5.89 9.73
CA ASP A 50 -1.36 -6.67 10.91
C ASP A 50 -0.33 -5.96 11.81
N LEU A 51 0.73 -5.41 11.21
CA LEU A 51 1.74 -4.65 11.94
C LEU A 51 1.13 -3.36 12.53
N SER A 52 0.26 -2.69 11.79
CA SER A 52 -0.42 -1.49 12.27
C SER A 52 -1.39 -1.80 13.41
N ALA A 53 -2.11 -2.92 13.35
CA ALA A 53 -3.02 -3.38 14.40
C ALA A 53 -2.22 -3.72 15.67
N LYS A 54 -1.06 -4.36 15.51
CA LYS A 54 -0.11 -4.56 16.61
C LYS A 54 0.38 -3.24 17.20
N ALA A 55 0.64 -2.22 16.39
CA ALA A 55 1.19 -0.94 16.85
C ALA A 55 0.15 0.00 17.49
N TRP A 56 -0.99 0.24 16.83
CA TRP A 56 -2.01 1.20 17.24
C TRP A 56 -3.28 0.56 17.83
N GLY A 57 -3.45 -0.75 17.68
CA GLY A 57 -4.64 -1.49 18.10
C GLY A 57 -5.53 -1.87 16.92
N GLU A 58 -6.25 -2.98 17.02
CA GLU A 58 -7.14 -3.48 15.96
C GLU A 58 -8.23 -2.48 15.59
N SER A 59 -8.82 -1.79 16.57
CA SER A 59 -9.86 -0.77 16.34
C SER A 59 -9.36 0.49 15.61
N ALA A 60 -8.05 0.70 15.56
CA ALA A 60 -7.45 1.84 14.88
C ALA A 60 -7.18 1.57 13.39
N VAL A 61 -7.32 0.31 12.93
CA VAL A 61 -7.00 -0.11 11.57
C VAL A 61 -8.26 -0.55 10.85
N ARG A 62 -8.45 -0.06 9.63
CA ARG A 62 -9.50 -0.51 8.72
C ARG A 62 -8.88 -0.83 7.37
N LYS A 63 -9.16 -2.03 6.85
CA LYS A 63 -8.72 -2.49 5.53
C LYS A 63 -9.79 -2.17 4.49
N GLU A 64 -9.37 -1.82 3.27
CA GLU A 64 -10.23 -1.61 2.10
C GLU A 64 -11.38 -0.62 2.34
N VAL A 65 -11.03 0.62 2.70
CA VAL A 65 -12.00 1.67 3.04
C VAL A 65 -12.33 2.53 1.83
N VAL A 66 -13.62 2.74 1.57
CA VAL A 66 -14.10 3.75 0.62
C VAL A 66 -14.28 5.08 1.32
N ILE A 67 -13.53 6.09 0.87
CA ILE A 67 -13.69 7.47 1.33
C ILE A 67 -14.71 8.12 0.39
N VAL A 68 -15.96 8.17 0.83
CA VAL A 68 -17.10 8.74 0.07
C VAL A 68 -16.92 10.25 -0.13
N GLU A 69 -17.08 10.76 -1.35
CA GLU A 69 -17.12 12.20 -1.63
C GLU A 69 -18.42 12.81 -1.09
N PRO A 70 -18.44 14.09 -0.69
CA PRO A 70 -19.70 14.75 -0.36
C PRO A 70 -20.62 14.72 -1.58
N GLU A 71 -21.87 14.29 -1.41
CA GLU A 71 -22.86 14.27 -2.49
C GLU A 71 -23.11 15.72 -2.97
N GLU A 72 -22.93 15.97 -4.28
CA GLU A 72 -23.51 17.15 -4.92
C GLU A 72 -24.99 16.85 -5.23
N GLU A 73 -25.90 17.78 -4.90
CA GLU A 73 -27.34 17.61 -5.10
C GLU A 73 -27.65 17.25 -6.58
N GLY A 74 -28.05 16.00 -6.83
CA GLY A 74 -28.57 15.55 -8.13
C GLY A 74 -27.83 14.40 -8.83
N GLU A 75 -26.76 13.85 -8.24
CA GLU A 75 -26.07 12.67 -8.80
C GLU A 75 -26.38 11.39 -8.01
N GLU A 76 -27.08 10.43 -8.63
CA GLU A 76 -27.28 9.09 -8.06
C GLU A 76 -25.99 8.26 -8.17
N GLY A 77 -25.29 8.11 -7.05
CA GLY A 77 -24.22 7.12 -6.86
C GLY A 77 -23.18 7.55 -5.81
N GLU A 78 -22.72 6.62 -4.97
CA GLU A 78 -21.58 6.85 -4.07
C GLU A 78 -20.30 7.07 -4.91
N LYS A 79 -19.98 8.32 -5.24
CA LYS A 79 -18.65 8.69 -5.71
C LYS A 79 -17.71 8.62 -4.52
N GLY A 80 -16.65 7.84 -4.61
CA GLY A 80 -15.73 7.64 -3.50
C GLY A 80 -14.43 7.02 -3.93
N VAL A 81 -13.36 7.34 -3.20
CA VAL A 81 -12.04 6.81 -3.47
C VAL A 81 -11.79 5.62 -2.55
N ARG A 82 -11.57 4.44 -3.13
CA ARG A 82 -11.18 3.24 -2.39
C ARG A 82 -9.70 3.32 -2.03
N THR A 83 -9.40 2.96 -0.79
CA THR A 83 -8.06 3.00 -0.21
C THR A 83 -7.76 1.65 0.46
N ASP A 84 -6.51 1.22 0.43
CA ASP A 84 -6.15 -0.13 0.88
C ASP A 84 -6.19 -0.28 2.40
N MET A 85 -5.80 0.78 3.12
CA MET A 85 -5.73 0.77 4.57
C MET A 85 -5.93 2.18 5.13
N VAL A 86 -6.70 2.31 6.20
CA VAL A 86 -6.79 3.52 7.02
C VAL A 86 -6.34 3.19 8.43
N VAL A 87 -5.42 4.00 8.97
CA VAL A 87 -4.92 3.86 10.34
C VAL A 87 -5.11 5.16 11.10
N ARG A 88 -5.67 5.09 12.31
CA ARG A 88 -5.83 6.25 13.19
C ARG A 88 -4.57 6.50 14.02
N GLY A 89 -4.13 7.75 14.10
CA GLY A 89 -3.11 8.16 15.06
C GLY A 89 -1.67 7.98 14.62
N VAL A 90 -1.40 7.80 13.32
CA VAL A 90 -0.03 7.64 12.80
C VAL A 90 0.73 8.97 12.80
N TRP A 91 0.16 9.99 12.16
CA TRP A 91 0.79 11.30 12.02
C TRP A 91 0.36 12.28 13.10
N GLU A 92 -0.94 12.32 13.38
CA GLU A 92 -1.57 13.19 14.36
C GLU A 92 -2.52 12.36 15.24
N ARG A 93 -2.56 12.64 16.54
CA ARG A 93 -3.38 11.89 17.50
C ARG A 93 -4.86 12.01 17.13
N GLN A 94 -5.59 10.89 17.18
CA GLN A 94 -7.02 10.80 16.85
C GLN A 94 -7.40 11.16 15.40
N LYS A 95 -6.43 11.42 14.52
CA LYS A 95 -6.69 11.68 13.11
C LYS A 95 -6.40 10.46 12.27
N ASP A 96 -7.23 10.22 11.28
CA ASP A 96 -7.07 9.11 10.36
C ASP A 96 -6.05 9.46 9.28
N VAL A 97 -5.24 8.48 8.89
CA VAL A 97 -4.44 8.51 7.66
C VAL A 97 -4.87 7.37 6.77
N SER A 98 -5.15 7.70 5.52
CA SER A 98 -5.34 6.75 4.44
C SER A 98 -4.01 6.44 3.75
N PHE A 99 -3.79 5.15 3.52
CA PHE A 99 -2.70 4.59 2.77
C PHE A 99 -3.23 3.85 1.56
N ASP A 100 -2.50 4.00 0.48
CA ASP A 100 -2.73 3.28 -0.76
C ASP A 100 -1.38 2.76 -1.27
N VAL A 101 -1.32 1.46 -1.51
CA VAL A 101 -0.12 0.72 -1.88
C VAL A 101 -0.01 0.66 -3.40
N CYS A 102 1.18 0.93 -3.90
CA CYS A 102 1.48 0.79 -5.33
C CYS A 102 2.70 -0.10 -5.51
N VAL A 103 2.50 -1.30 -6.04
CA VAL A 103 3.58 -2.19 -6.46
C VAL A 103 3.90 -1.91 -7.93
N THR A 104 5.16 -1.60 -8.25
CA THR A 104 5.58 -1.27 -9.63
C THR A 104 6.78 -2.10 -10.08
N ASN A 105 6.78 -2.54 -11.33
CA ASN A 105 7.99 -3.08 -11.95
C ASN A 105 8.87 -1.93 -12.44
N ALA A 106 9.98 -1.66 -11.73
CA ALA A 106 10.91 -0.60 -12.10
C ALA A 106 11.75 -0.94 -13.35
N ASP A 107 11.88 -2.23 -13.67
CA ASP A 107 12.64 -2.73 -14.83
C ASP A 107 11.81 -2.81 -16.11
N ALA A 108 10.53 -2.41 -16.05
CA ALA A 108 9.64 -2.44 -17.22
C ALA A 108 10.23 -1.59 -18.37
N PRO A 109 10.07 -2.01 -19.64
CA PRO A 109 10.63 -1.29 -20.80
C PRO A 109 10.24 0.19 -20.86
N SER A 110 9.03 0.54 -20.39
CA SER A 110 8.54 1.92 -20.32
C SER A 110 9.36 2.83 -19.40
N TYR A 111 10.11 2.27 -18.45
CA TYR A 111 10.90 3.01 -17.47
C TYR A 111 12.40 3.02 -17.75
N ARG A 112 12.85 2.46 -18.88
CA ARG A 112 14.28 2.31 -19.23
C ARG A 112 15.14 3.57 -19.08
N LYS A 113 14.55 4.77 -19.23
CA LYS A 113 15.25 6.07 -19.14
C LYS A 113 15.08 6.78 -17.78
N GLN A 114 14.43 6.14 -16.82
CA GLN A 114 14.10 6.73 -15.51
C GLN A 114 14.81 5.96 -14.40
N SER A 115 15.24 6.68 -13.36
CA SER A 115 15.73 6.04 -12.14
C SER A 115 14.58 5.51 -11.30
N THR A 116 14.82 4.44 -10.52
CA THR A 116 13.84 3.88 -9.59
C THR A 116 13.22 4.93 -8.68
N ALA A 117 14.04 5.85 -8.16
CA ALA A 117 13.57 6.96 -7.32
C ALA A 117 12.60 7.90 -8.08
N SER A 118 12.87 8.21 -9.35
CA SER A 118 11.98 9.03 -10.18
C SER A 118 10.65 8.32 -10.46
N ILE A 119 10.70 7.02 -10.75
CA ILE A 119 9.50 6.21 -11.01
C ILE A 119 8.60 6.21 -9.77
N LEU A 120 9.15 5.87 -8.59
CA LEU A 120 8.41 5.83 -7.33
C LEU A 120 7.84 7.21 -6.97
N LYS A 121 8.61 8.29 -7.17
CA LYS A 121 8.13 9.67 -6.95
C LYS A 121 6.97 10.01 -7.87
N SER A 122 7.03 9.60 -9.14
CA SER A 122 5.97 9.84 -10.12
C SER A 122 4.69 9.09 -9.72
N LYS A 123 4.80 7.79 -9.36
CA LYS A 123 3.68 6.98 -8.88
C LYS A 123 3.04 7.56 -7.63
N ALA A 124 3.85 7.97 -6.65
CA ALA A 124 3.38 8.62 -5.43
C ALA A 124 2.63 9.93 -5.73
N LYS A 125 3.12 10.73 -6.70
CA LYS A 125 2.45 11.96 -7.13
C LYS A 125 1.09 11.67 -7.77
N THR A 126 1.00 10.68 -8.65
CA THR A 126 -0.27 10.28 -9.28
C THR A 126 -1.28 9.81 -8.22
N LYS A 127 -0.86 8.97 -7.27
CA LYS A 127 -1.73 8.53 -6.18
C LYS A 127 -2.20 9.70 -5.29
N LYS A 128 -1.30 10.62 -4.94
CA LYS A 128 -1.64 11.85 -4.20
C LYS A 128 -2.70 12.68 -4.93
N ALA A 129 -2.52 12.92 -6.23
CA ALA A 129 -3.48 13.69 -7.02
C ALA A 129 -4.87 13.04 -7.07
N HIS A 130 -4.94 11.70 -7.07
CA HIS A 130 -6.21 10.97 -7.05
C HIS A 130 -6.94 11.03 -5.69
N HIS A 131 -6.19 11.19 -4.59
CA HIS A 131 -6.75 11.09 -3.23
C HIS A 131 -6.84 12.41 -2.48
N SER A 132 -6.09 13.43 -2.90
CA SER A 132 -5.87 14.65 -2.10
C SER A 132 -7.17 15.37 -1.76
N HIS A 133 -8.03 15.59 -2.76
CA HIS A 133 -9.29 16.32 -2.57
C HIS A 133 -10.19 15.63 -1.53
N VAL A 134 -10.51 14.35 -1.76
CA VAL A 134 -11.40 13.56 -0.90
C VAL A 134 -10.85 13.41 0.52
N CYS A 135 -9.52 13.27 0.65
CA CYS A 135 -8.87 13.18 1.96
C CYS A 135 -8.91 14.53 2.71
N GLU A 136 -8.68 15.65 2.02
CA GLU A 136 -8.74 16.99 2.59
C GLU A 136 -10.13 17.33 3.11
N ASP A 137 -11.18 17.03 2.33
CA ASP A 137 -12.58 17.27 2.71
C ASP A 137 -12.97 16.52 4.00
N LYS A 138 -12.43 15.31 4.19
CA LYS A 138 -12.69 14.51 5.40
C LYS A 138 -11.70 14.75 6.53
N SER A 139 -10.77 15.69 6.38
CA SER A 139 -9.67 15.91 7.34
C SER A 139 -8.86 14.62 7.62
N ILE A 140 -8.67 13.80 6.59
CA ILE A 140 -7.87 12.58 6.60
C ILE A 140 -6.52 12.88 5.97
N HIS A 141 -5.43 12.42 6.57
CA HIS A 141 -4.13 12.49 5.92
C HIS A 141 -4.02 11.44 4.81
N PHE A 142 -3.32 11.73 3.72
CA PHE A 142 -3.02 10.74 2.69
C PHE A 142 -1.52 10.46 2.62
N THR A 143 -1.14 9.18 2.55
CA THR A 143 0.25 8.76 2.37
C THR A 143 0.35 7.62 1.35
N PRO A 144 0.91 7.85 0.15
CA PRO A 144 1.12 6.79 -0.82
C PRO A 144 2.28 5.88 -0.40
N LEU A 145 2.10 4.58 -0.51
CA LEU A 145 3.11 3.56 -0.20
C LEU A 145 3.54 2.86 -1.49
N CYS A 146 4.47 3.47 -2.22
CA CYS A 146 5.00 2.90 -3.45
C CYS A 146 6.20 1.99 -3.16
N VAL A 147 6.20 0.80 -3.75
CA VAL A 147 7.27 -0.19 -3.65
C VAL A 147 7.51 -0.83 -5.01
N THR A 148 8.75 -1.20 -5.29
CA THR A 148 9.06 -1.96 -6.50
C THR A 148 8.85 -3.47 -6.30
N VAL A 149 8.75 -4.23 -7.39
CA VAL A 149 8.71 -5.69 -7.33
C VAL A 149 9.96 -6.29 -6.64
N ASP A 150 11.12 -5.65 -6.73
CA ASP A 150 12.33 -6.09 -6.04
C ASP A 150 12.43 -5.58 -4.60
N GLY A 151 11.48 -4.77 -4.12
CA GLY A 151 11.34 -4.39 -2.70
C GLY A 151 11.94 -3.02 -2.33
N VAL A 152 12.24 -2.17 -3.31
CA VAL A 152 12.71 -0.79 -3.08
C VAL A 152 11.50 0.09 -2.76
N TRP A 153 11.50 0.69 -1.57
CA TRP A 153 10.42 1.55 -1.10
C TRP A 153 10.63 3.02 -1.46
N GLY A 154 9.52 3.70 -1.74
CA GLY A 154 9.49 5.15 -1.92
C GLY A 154 9.77 5.92 -0.64
N ARG A 155 10.09 7.21 -0.77
CA ARG A 155 10.48 8.08 0.35
C ARG A 155 9.42 8.16 1.44
N GLU A 156 8.15 8.25 1.04
CA GLU A 156 7.00 8.38 1.94
C GLU A 156 6.85 7.18 2.88
N ALA A 157 7.16 5.97 2.41
CA ALA A 157 7.07 4.75 3.22
C ALA A 157 8.05 4.76 4.40
N ASN A 158 9.25 5.35 4.24
CA ASN A 158 10.24 5.42 5.31
C ASN A 158 9.73 6.18 6.54
N GLY A 159 8.97 7.26 6.34
CA GLY A 159 8.36 8.00 7.44
C GLY A 159 7.36 7.13 8.20
N PHE A 160 6.52 6.39 7.47
CA PHE A 160 5.52 5.50 8.06
C PHE A 160 6.19 4.35 8.84
N PHE A 161 7.18 3.67 8.23
CA PHE A 161 7.90 2.59 8.89
C PHE A 161 8.65 3.05 10.15
N SER A 162 9.23 4.25 10.13
CA SER A 162 9.88 4.81 11.33
C SER A 162 8.89 4.97 12.48
N ARG A 163 7.68 5.50 12.21
CA ARG A 163 6.61 5.62 13.20
C ARG A 163 6.08 4.28 13.67
N LEU A 164 5.89 3.34 12.74
CA LEU A 164 5.44 1.99 13.03
C LEU A 164 6.40 1.29 14.01
N VAL A 165 7.70 1.32 13.73
CA VAL A 165 8.73 0.72 14.59
C VAL A 165 8.78 1.41 15.95
N GLU A 166 8.76 2.74 15.99
CA GLU A 166 8.73 3.50 17.26
C GLU A 166 7.52 3.12 18.13
N LYS A 167 6.35 2.99 17.50
CA LYS A 167 5.10 2.65 18.17
C LYS A 167 5.10 1.21 18.67
N LEU A 168 5.55 0.26 17.85
CA LEU A 168 5.72 -1.15 18.25
C LEU A 168 6.68 -1.30 19.42
N ARG A 169 7.85 -0.63 19.36
CA ARG A 169 8.85 -0.64 20.43
C ARG A 169 8.26 -0.12 21.73
N THR A 170 7.51 0.98 21.65
CA THR A 170 6.82 1.53 22.81
C THR A 170 5.86 0.50 23.38
N LYS A 171 4.96 -0.08 22.57
CA LYS A 171 3.99 -1.06 23.05
C LYS A 171 4.63 -2.30 23.67
N ALA A 172 5.71 -2.82 23.07
CA ALA A 172 6.47 -3.95 23.62
C ALA A 172 7.04 -3.60 25.00
N ALA A 173 7.68 -2.43 25.15
CA ALA A 173 8.21 -1.97 26.43
C ALA A 173 7.13 -1.76 27.51
N TRP A 174 5.89 -1.46 27.12
CA TRP A 174 4.76 -1.40 28.06
C TRP A 174 4.27 -2.79 28.47
N ALA A 175 4.30 -3.77 27.56
CA ALA A 175 3.97 -5.16 27.87
C ALA A 175 4.97 -5.77 28.86
N ASP A 176 6.27 -5.54 28.65
CA ASP A 176 7.35 -6.03 29.53
C ASP A 176 7.29 -5.44 30.95
N LYS A 177 6.76 -4.21 31.09
CA LYS A 177 6.59 -3.56 32.39
C LYS A 177 5.39 -4.08 33.19
N SER A 178 4.49 -4.86 32.57
CA SER A 178 3.21 -5.27 33.17
C SER A 178 3.22 -6.60 33.94
N TYR A 179 4.40 -7.19 34.20
CA TYR A 179 4.56 -8.38 35.05
C TYR A 179 5.66 -8.20 36.10
N GLY A 180 5.56 -7.13 36.88
CA GLY A 180 6.31 -6.97 38.13
C GLY A 180 5.44 -6.21 39.12
N GLN A 181 5.05 -6.87 40.20
CA GLN A 181 4.20 -6.42 41.32
C GLN A 181 2.70 -6.71 41.14
N VAL A 182 2.23 -7.86 41.65
CA VAL A 182 1.77 -8.04 43.05
C VAL A 182 2.21 -9.42 43.53
#